data_AF-A0A377CYB9-F1
#
_entry.id   AF-A0A377CYB9-F1
#
_cell.length_a   1.000
_cell.length_b   1.000
_cell.length_c   1.000
_cell.angle_alpha   90.00
_cell.angle_beta   90.00
_cell.angle_gamma   90.00
#
_symmetry.space_group_name_H-M   'P 1'
#
loop_
_entity.id
_entity.type
_entity.pdbx_description
1 polymer ?
#
loop_
_entity_poly.entity_id
_entity_poly.type
_entity_poly.pdbx_seq_one_letter_code
_entity_poly.pdbx_strand_id
1 'polypeptide(L)'
;MNNTRDTSNTSQPRDNSKTARRYLEMTGIKSVLDIEHVTEISVNKPGTIWFEGKNGWESKDAPDATFDNLMTLAKTLTNLSKIKIPLSHDNPIASVVSSRWGTWTNHHSTCNRK
;
A
#
# COMPACT_ATOMS: atom_id res chain seq x y z
N MET A 1 -32.59 -38.18 -16.59
CA MET A 1 -33.12 -36.82 -16.32
C MET A 1 -32.51 -36.29 -15.03
N ASN A 2 -32.21 -34.97 -15.01
CA ASN A 2 -31.81 -34.10 -13.89
C ASN A 2 -30.33 -34.28 -13.47
N ASN A 3 -29.34 -33.53 -13.96
CA ASN A 3 -29.10 -32.07 -14.02
C ASN A 3 -29.17 -31.35 -12.67
N THR A 4 -28.01 -31.23 -12.02
CA THR A 4 -27.72 -30.11 -11.11
C THR A 4 -26.28 -29.66 -11.37
N ARG A 5 -26.12 -28.64 -12.21
CA ARG A 5 -24.86 -27.89 -12.30
C ARG A 5 -24.84 -26.95 -11.10
N ASP A 6 -24.02 -27.25 -10.10
CA ASP A 6 -23.77 -26.31 -9.02
C ASP A 6 -23.01 -25.10 -9.57
N THR A 7 -23.77 -24.04 -9.85
CA THR A 7 -23.26 -22.70 -10.12
C THR A 7 -22.81 -22.06 -8.81
N SER A 8 -21.71 -22.53 -8.23
CA SER A 8 -20.97 -21.73 -7.25
C SER A 8 -19.90 -20.92 -8.01
N ASN A 9 -20.36 -19.88 -8.71
CA ASN A 9 -19.48 -18.83 -9.21
C ASN A 9 -18.94 -18.03 -8.00
N THR A 10 -18.05 -18.67 -7.24
CA THR A 10 -17.34 -18.06 -6.12
C THR A 10 -16.28 -17.16 -6.73
N SER A 11 -16.64 -15.91 -7.02
CA SER A 11 -15.67 -14.89 -7.35
C SER A 11 -14.61 -14.89 -6.25
N GLN A 12 -13.41 -15.37 -6.57
CA GLN A 12 -12.30 -15.41 -5.64
C GLN A 12 -12.15 -14.02 -4.98
N PRO A 13 -11.99 -13.93 -3.65
CA PRO A 13 -11.79 -12.64 -2.99
C PRO A 13 -10.64 -11.91 -3.67
N ARG A 14 -10.90 -10.73 -4.24
CA ARG A 14 -9.88 -9.94 -4.95
C ARG A 14 -8.71 -9.70 -3.98
N ASP A 15 -7.53 -10.21 -4.32
CA ASP A 15 -6.34 -10.03 -3.51
C ASP A 15 -5.83 -8.58 -3.63
N ASN A 16 -6.46 -7.71 -2.84
CA ASN A 16 -6.12 -6.29 -2.77
C ASN A 16 -4.68 -6.08 -2.25
N SER A 17 -4.05 -7.07 -1.61
CA SER A 17 -2.67 -6.97 -1.15
C SER A 17 -1.68 -6.94 -2.32
N LYS A 18 -1.91 -7.73 -3.38
CA LYS A 18 -1.10 -7.68 -4.61
C LYS A 18 -1.25 -6.34 -5.33
N THR A 19 -2.47 -5.81 -5.35
CA THR A 19 -2.75 -4.51 -5.96
C THR A 19 -2.04 -3.39 -5.19
N ALA A 20 -2.10 -3.38 -3.86
CA ALA A 20 -1.41 -2.40 -3.03
C ALA A 20 0.11 -2.43 -3.26
N ARG A 21 0.72 -3.63 -3.27
CA ARG A 21 2.16 -3.79 -3.56
C ARG A 21 2.54 -3.23 -4.94
N ARG A 22 1.76 -3.57 -5.97
CA ARG A 22 1.98 -3.05 -7.33
C ARG A 22 1.97 -1.52 -7.37
N TYR A 23 1.02 -0.87 -6.70
CA TYR A 23 0.97 0.60 -6.67
C TYR A 23 2.09 1.22 -5.82
N LEU A 24 2.54 0.55 -4.75
CA LEU A 24 3.72 1.00 -3.99
C LEU A 24 5.00 0.93 -4.83
N GLU A 25 5.17 -0.13 -5.63
CA GLU A 25 6.28 -0.28 -6.58
C GLU A 25 6.19 0.79 -7.68
N MET A 26 5.02 0.88 -8.33
CA MET A 26 4.80 1.78 -9.46
C MET A 26 4.99 3.25 -9.08
N THR A 27 4.50 3.68 -7.92
CA THR A 27 4.66 5.07 -7.46
C THR A 27 6.09 5.38 -6.99
N GLY A 28 6.96 4.38 -6.84
CA GLY A 28 8.30 4.56 -6.28
C GLY A 28 8.35 4.71 -4.76
N ILE A 29 7.22 4.58 -4.05
CA ILE A 29 7.16 4.60 -2.59
C ILE A 29 7.86 3.37 -2.00
N LYS A 30 7.72 2.21 -2.64
CA LYS A 30 8.39 0.98 -2.20
C LYS A 30 9.90 1.14 -2.13
N SER A 31 10.52 1.77 -3.12
CA SER A 31 11.97 1.99 -3.10
C SER A 31 12.41 2.99 -2.03
N VAL A 32 11.53 3.84 -1.50
CA VAL A 32 11.82 4.68 -0.32
C VAL A 32 11.68 3.88 0.97
N LEU A 33 10.64 3.04 1.07
CA LEU A 33 10.45 2.14 2.22
C LEU A 33 11.63 1.17 2.43
N ASP A 34 12.39 0.88 1.38
CA ASP A 34 13.54 -0.03 1.40
C ASP A 34 14.87 0.68 1.70
N ILE A 35 14.88 2.01 1.81
CA ILE A 35 16.09 2.76 2.20
C ILE A 35 16.34 2.54 3.68
N GLU A 36 17.58 2.19 4.02
CA GLU A 36 17.99 2.03 5.41
C GLU A 36 17.82 3.36 6.18
N HIS A 37 17.32 3.27 7.41
CA HIS A 37 17.07 4.41 8.30
C HIS A 37 15.96 5.38 7.87
N VAL A 38 15.18 5.09 6.83
CA VAL A 38 13.96 5.88 6.57
C VAL A 38 12.90 5.56 7.61
N THR A 39 12.43 6.60 8.29
CA THR A 39 11.40 6.52 9.35
C THR A 39 10.04 7.00 8.85
N GLU A 40 10.04 8.04 8.02
CA GLU A 40 8.83 8.71 7.54
C GLU A 40 8.86 8.91 6.03
N ILE A 41 7.68 8.81 5.41
CA ILE A 41 7.47 9.09 3.98
C ILE A 41 6.26 10.01 3.87
N SER A 42 6.40 11.06 3.06
CA SER A 42 5.34 12.01 2.76
C SER A 42 5.22 12.26 1.26
N VAL A 43 3.99 12.47 0.81
CA VAL A 43 3.67 12.85 -0.59
C VAL A 43 2.71 14.03 -0.53
N ASN A 44 3.26 15.24 -0.63
CA ASN A 44 2.51 16.49 -0.51
C ASN A 44 1.95 17.00 -1.85
N LYS A 45 2.52 16.56 -2.97
CA LYS A 45 2.02 16.82 -4.33
C LYS A 45 2.40 15.66 -5.27
N PRO A 46 1.67 15.47 -6.38
CA PRO A 46 2.05 14.50 -7.41
C PRO A 46 3.47 14.74 -7.93
N GLY A 47 4.16 13.64 -8.28
CA GLY A 47 5.48 13.72 -8.92
C GLY A 47 6.67 13.76 -7.96
N THR A 48 6.47 13.88 -6.64
CA THR A 48 7.56 14.02 -5.67
C THR A 48 7.28 13.23 -4.39
N ILE A 49 8.28 12.53 -3.88
CA ILE A 49 8.23 11.85 -2.59
C ILE A 49 9.26 12.49 -1.66
N TRP A 50 8.83 12.84 -0.45
CA TRP A 50 9.68 13.27 0.66
C TRP A 50 9.86 12.13 1.64
N PHE A 51 11.03 12.04 2.25
CA PHE A 51 11.29 11.07 3.28
C PHE A 51 12.26 11.61 4.32
N GLU A 52 12.09 11.16 5.55
CA GLU A 52 13.01 11.46 6.64
C GLU A 52 13.97 10.27 6.78
N GLY A 53 15.25 10.53 6.51
CA GLY A 53 16.35 9.58 6.72
C GLY A 53 17.32 10.05 7.80
N LYS A 54 18.49 9.43 7.87
CA LYS A 54 19.54 9.77 8.86
C LYS A 54 19.97 11.24 8.82
N ASN A 55 19.90 11.89 7.66
CA ASN A 55 20.36 13.26 7.45
C ASN A 55 19.22 14.28 7.48
N GLY A 56 18.02 13.89 7.93
CA GLY A 56 16.82 14.72 7.93
C GLY A 56 15.96 14.51 6.68
N TRP A 57 15.21 15.55 6.31
CA TRP A 57 14.27 15.52 5.20
C TRP A 57 14.96 15.59 3.84
N GLU A 58 14.73 14.58 3.03
CA GLU A 58 15.20 14.47 1.65
C GLU A 58 14.00 14.32 0.70
N SER A 59 14.21 14.52 -0.59
CA SER A 59 13.17 14.35 -1.60
C SER A 59 13.72 13.72 -2.86
N LYS A 60 12.88 12.96 -3.57
CA LYS A 60 13.20 12.44 -4.90
C LYS A 60 12.04 12.64 -5.87
N ASP A 61 12.40 12.70 -7.15
CA ASP A 61 11.42 12.69 -8.23
C ASP A 61 10.75 11.31 -8.33
N ALA A 62 9.44 11.34 -8.55
CA ALA A 62 8.60 10.17 -8.67
C ALA A 62 7.52 10.46 -9.71
N PRO A 63 7.85 10.49 -11.02
CA PRO A 63 6.92 10.88 -12.08
C PRO A 63 5.64 10.02 -12.11
N ASP A 64 5.75 8.76 -11.69
CA ASP A 64 4.63 7.82 -11.59
C ASP A 64 3.79 7.96 -10.31
N ALA A 65 4.21 8.79 -9.35
CA ALA A 65 3.38 9.21 -8.21
C ALA A 65 2.37 10.29 -8.65
N THR A 66 1.58 9.97 -9.68
CA THR A 66 0.50 10.83 -10.18
C THR A 66 -0.67 10.86 -9.20
N PHE A 67 -1.54 11.86 -9.32
CA PHE A 67 -2.75 11.94 -8.49
C PHE A 67 -3.59 10.65 -8.58
N ASP A 68 -3.81 10.14 -9.80
CA ASP A 68 -4.64 8.95 -10.01
C ASP A 68 -4.01 7.69 -9.41
N ASN A 69 -2.69 7.53 -9.53
CA ASN A 69 -1.97 6.40 -8.94
C ASN A 69 -1.99 6.45 -7.42
N LEU A 70 -1.78 7.64 -6.84
CA LEU A 70 -1.82 7.86 -5.40
C LEU A 70 -3.23 7.68 -4.83
N MET A 71 -4.26 8.17 -5.51
CA MET A 71 -5.66 7.98 -5.12
C MET A 71 -6.05 6.49 -5.19
N THR A 72 -5.60 5.78 -6.22
CA THR A 72 -5.85 4.34 -6.35
C THR A 72 -5.13 3.56 -5.26
N LEU A 73 -3.88 3.91 -4.95
CA LEU A 73 -3.15 3.34 -3.83
C LEU A 73 -3.89 3.56 -2.51
N ALA A 74 -4.28 4.80 -2.21
CA ALA A 74 -4.98 5.15 -0.98
C ALA A 74 -6.28 4.36 -0.81
N LYS A 75 -7.14 4.32 -1.83
CA LYS A 75 -8.38 3.51 -1.83
C LYS A 75 -8.09 2.02 -1.64
N THR A 76 -7.03 1.51 -2.27
CA THR A 76 -6.64 0.10 -2.15
C THR A 76 -6.22 -0.22 -0.72
N LEU A 77 -5.43 0.66 -0.08
CA LEU A 77 -5.01 0.51 1.32
C LEU A 77 -6.20 0.56 2.28
N THR A 78 -7.13 1.51 2.11
CA THR A 78 -8.34 1.59 2.96
C THR A 78 -9.23 0.37 2.82
N ASN A 79 -9.39 -0.15 1.59
CA ASN A 79 -10.15 -1.37 1.33
C ASN A 79 -9.48 -2.59 1.97
N LEU A 80 -8.15 -2.67 1.94
CA LEU A 80 -7.40 -3.75 2.58
C LEU A 80 -7.57 -3.73 4.11
N SER A 81 -7.58 -2.55 4.72
CA SER A 81 -7.73 -2.37 6.16
C SER A 81 -9.17 -2.47 6.67
N LYS A 82 -10.16 -2.62 5.77
CA LYS A 82 -11.58 -2.78 6.10
C LYS A 82 -12.10 -1.72 7.08
N ILE A 83 -11.68 -0.46 6.88
CA ILE A 83 -12.15 0.66 7.69
C ILE A 83 -13.66 0.85 7.49
N LYS A 84 -14.37 1.30 8.54
CA LYS A 84 -15.84 1.43 8.52
C LYS A 84 -16.35 2.44 7.49
N ILE A 85 -15.60 3.53 7.32
CA ILE A 85 -15.94 4.63 6.42
C ILE A 85 -14.89 4.63 5.29
N PRO A 86 -15.26 4.29 4.04
CA PRO A 86 -14.33 4.29 2.91
C PRO A 86 -13.80 5.68 2.59
N LEU A 87 -12.58 5.76 2.05
CA LEU A 87 -12.02 7.00 1.51
C LEU A 87 -12.83 7.46 0.29
N SER A 88 -13.44 8.64 0.39
CA SER A 88 -14.25 9.25 -0.66
C SER A 88 -14.10 10.77 -0.66
N HIS A 89 -14.78 11.45 -1.59
CA HIS A 89 -14.86 12.91 -1.59
C HIS A 89 -15.48 13.45 -0.29
N ASP A 90 -16.57 12.82 0.18
CA ASP A 90 -17.26 13.21 1.41
C ASP A 90 -16.51 12.79 2.68
N ASN A 91 -15.61 11.80 2.57
CA ASN A 91 -14.78 11.30 3.66
C ASN A 91 -13.30 11.26 3.23
N PRO A 92 -12.62 12.42 3.18
CA PRO A 92 -11.30 12.56 2.55
C PRO A 92 -10.13 12.15 3.46
N ILE A 93 -10.38 11.87 4.75
CA ILE A 93 -9.36 11.50 5.73
C ILE A 93 -9.56 10.03 6.12
N ALA A 94 -8.49 9.24 6.01
CA ALA A 94 -8.47 7.85 6.44
C ALA A 94 -7.16 7.51 7.14
N SER A 95 -7.24 6.72 8.21
CA SER A 95 -6.08 6.13 8.89
C SER A 95 -6.16 4.62 8.81
N VAL A 96 -5.04 3.99 8.48
CA VAL A 96 -4.95 2.55 8.23
C VAL A 96 -3.70 1.98 8.85
N VAL A 97 -3.80 0.77 9.38
CA VAL A 97 -2.64 -0.01 9.79
C VAL A 97 -2.39 -1.08 8.75
N SER A 98 -1.14 -1.12 8.25
CA SER A 98 -0.71 -2.15 7.32
C SER A 98 -0.18 -3.36 8.10
N SER A 99 -1.08 -4.20 8.60
CA SER A 99 -0.75 -5.36 9.46
C SER A 99 -0.48 -6.67 8.68
N ARG A 100 -0.50 -6.63 7.34
CA ARG A 100 -0.32 -7.83 6.48
C ARG A 100 0.89 -7.75 5.56
N TRP A 101 2.00 -7.18 6.04
CA TRP A 101 3.32 -7.45 5.49
C TRP A 101 3.84 -8.75 6.12
N GLY A 102 3.27 -9.87 5.68
CA GLY A 102 3.76 -11.20 6.05
C GLY A 102 5.21 -11.36 5.56
N THR A 103 6.10 -11.62 6.51
CA THR A 103 7.47 -12.11 6.36
C THR A 103 8.36 -11.30 5.41
N TRP A 104 8.99 -10.26 5.95
CA TRP A 104 10.37 -9.94 5.57
C TRP A 104 11.24 -11.15 5.96
N THR A 105 11.39 -12.14 5.08
CA THR A 105 12.52 -13.08 5.19
C THR A 105 13.76 -12.36 4.67
N ASN A 106 14.35 -11.50 5.50
CA ASN A 106 15.78 -11.30 5.38
C ASN A 106 16.43 -12.63 5.75
N HIS A 107 17.23 -13.19 4.85
CA HIS A 107 18.07 -14.35 5.18
C HIS A 107 19.15 -14.04 6.22
N HIS A 108 19.21 -12.81 6.76
CA HIS A 108 20.00 -12.48 7.92
C HIS A 108 19.21 -11.54 8.85
N SER A 109 19.09 -11.96 10.11
CA SER A 109 18.59 -11.21 11.28
C SER A 109 17.11 -11.37 11.62
N THR A 110 16.86 -12.32 12.53
CA THR A 110 15.62 -12.47 13.30
C THR A 110 15.47 -11.32 14.30
N CYS A 111 14.59 -10.35 14.01
CA CYS A 111 14.09 -9.44 15.04
C CYS A 111 12.87 -10.08 15.71
N ASN A 112 13.11 -10.69 16.87
CA ASN A 112 12.07 -11.26 17.72
C ASN A 112 11.39 -10.13 18.50
N ARG A 113 10.13 -9.81 18.20
CA ARG A 113 9.32 -8.94 19.06
C ARG A 113 8.65 -9.81 20.12
N LYS A 114 9.07 -9.62 21.38
CA LYS A 114 8.34 -10.08 22.58
C LYS A 114 7.00 -9.38 22.69
#